data_AF-W4NAW8-F1
#
_entry.id   AF-W4NAW8-F1
#
_cell.length_a   1.000
_cell.length_b   1.000
_cell.length_c   1.000
_cell.angle_alpha   90.00
_cell.angle_beta   90.00
_cell.angle_gamma   90.00
#
_symmetry.space_group_name_H-M   'P 1'
#
loop_
_entity.id
_entity.type
_entity.pdbx_description
1 polymer ?
#
loop_
_entity_poly.entity_id
_entity_poly.type
_entity_poly.pdbx_seq_one_letter_code
_entity_poly.pdbx_strand_id
1 'polypeptide(L)'
;MTLHCTAMAKRLIALAASAGLLLAMGACSRSDDVSSAASSSASASSTTKDGNVVIFAPSDGITISQQTPLSKWEKLVPEIVSSLKSKGVDSRNITVRTASSLDRQSQSVQDYVVNHVTGAAKKTKTTLVVAPVANTTESDRQYGDYVSRAITWNDDSSDEDEQAYAQSAERLVSALRLAQDEGMKVVLISNSLQEYVPDAFVKMSDAEQIGMLQAQKLASKLALDKTSSDNPKHIEVLLPYDTTDESGQDIDATFAQSVFKGIWKVLGPYFKDGKAVSPSGKLTASSTDDDWRKVAFEATKSEQIRQVLAERLGMDKDRSSHTRIDGVIACNDFVADAVIAELSDLAYTGSAADINPSITISGIMDNIAGKHDLKKKSRSGPHQGPGIG
;
A
#
# COMPACT_ATOMS: atom_id res chain seq x y z
N MET A 1 -11.46 9.74 -35.35
CA MET A 1 -10.90 8.41 -35.67
C MET A 1 -9.83 8.11 -34.62
N THR A 2 -9.62 6.83 -34.27
CA THR A 2 -8.85 6.27 -33.14
C THR A 2 -9.57 6.14 -31.78
N LEU A 3 -10.78 5.55 -31.83
CA LEU A 3 -11.14 4.53 -30.82
C LEU A 3 -10.14 3.35 -30.95
N HIS A 4 -9.81 2.65 -29.86
CA HIS A 4 -9.81 1.17 -29.78
C HIS A 4 -9.13 0.55 -28.53
N CYS A 5 -8.37 1.26 -27.69
CA CYS A 5 -7.51 0.53 -26.72
C CYS A 5 -7.99 0.38 -25.25
N THR A 6 -8.92 1.18 -24.71
CA THR A 6 -9.19 1.16 -23.24
C THR A 6 -10.51 0.51 -22.82
N ALA A 7 -11.30 -0.02 -23.77
CA ALA A 7 -12.44 -0.90 -23.49
C ALA A 7 -12.00 -2.32 -23.05
N MET A 8 -10.73 -2.66 -23.24
CA MET A 8 -10.18 -4.00 -22.99
C MET A 8 -9.93 -4.29 -21.50
N ALA A 9 -9.48 -3.32 -20.70
CA ALA A 9 -9.04 -3.59 -19.32
C ALA A 9 -10.17 -3.78 -18.29
N LYS A 10 -11.30 -3.05 -18.43
CA LYS A 10 -12.51 -3.23 -17.60
C LYS A 10 -13.20 -4.58 -17.81
N ARG A 11 -13.02 -5.18 -18.99
CA ARG A 11 -13.48 -6.54 -19.28
C ARG A 11 -12.59 -7.58 -18.60
N LEU A 12 -11.28 -7.36 -18.50
CA LEU A 12 -10.30 -8.38 -18.08
C LEU A 12 -10.44 -8.86 -16.63
N ILE A 13 -10.72 -8.00 -15.64
CA ILE A 13 -10.77 -8.43 -14.21
C ILE A 13 -12.11 -9.06 -13.85
N ALA A 14 -13.21 -8.56 -14.42
CA ALA A 14 -14.51 -9.23 -14.34
C ALA A 14 -14.50 -10.57 -15.12
N LEU A 15 -13.81 -10.63 -16.27
CA LEU A 15 -13.58 -11.89 -16.99
C LEU A 15 -12.68 -12.85 -16.23
N ALA A 16 -11.67 -12.41 -15.48
CA ALA A 16 -10.80 -13.33 -14.74
C ALA A 16 -11.56 -14.10 -13.65
N ALA A 17 -12.47 -13.44 -12.92
CA ALA A 17 -13.34 -14.10 -11.95
C ALA A 17 -14.51 -14.88 -12.60
N SER A 18 -14.95 -14.49 -13.80
CA SER A 18 -16.07 -15.14 -14.52
C SER A 18 -15.64 -16.31 -15.41
N ALA A 19 -14.45 -16.25 -16.01
CA ALA A 19 -13.89 -17.28 -16.89
C ALA A 19 -13.43 -18.53 -16.13
N GLY A 20 -13.04 -18.37 -14.86
CA GLY A 20 -12.85 -19.50 -13.95
C GLY A 20 -14.12 -20.34 -13.70
N LEU A 21 -15.31 -19.81 -14.05
CA LEU A 21 -16.59 -20.50 -13.88
C LEU A 21 -17.11 -21.21 -15.14
N LEU A 22 -16.49 -21.02 -16.32
CA LEU A 22 -17.06 -21.40 -17.63
C LEU A 22 -16.28 -22.43 -18.47
N LEU A 23 -15.14 -22.96 -18.00
CA LEU A 23 -14.40 -23.99 -18.74
C LEU A 23 -14.86 -25.41 -18.39
N ALA A 24 -16.09 -25.72 -18.79
CA ALA A 24 -16.49 -27.08 -19.10
C ALA A 24 -17.32 -26.99 -20.37
N MET A 25 -16.79 -27.46 -21.51
CA MET A 25 -17.50 -28.15 -22.60
C MET A 25 -16.60 -28.27 -23.85
N GLY A 26 -16.45 -29.52 -24.32
CA GLY A 26 -15.89 -29.91 -25.63
C GLY A 26 -14.75 -30.93 -25.47
N ALA A 27 -14.85 -32.20 -25.87
CA ALA A 27 -15.59 -32.71 -27.03
C ALA A 27 -15.84 -34.23 -26.97
N CYS A 28 -16.99 -34.66 -27.50
CA CYS A 28 -17.10 -35.84 -28.38
C CYS A 28 -18.28 -35.69 -29.36
N SER A 29 -17.97 -35.97 -30.64
CA SER A 29 -18.79 -36.38 -31.80
C SER A 29 -19.92 -35.49 -32.40
N ARG A 30 -19.60 -34.95 -33.58
CA ARG A 30 -20.24 -35.03 -34.93
C ARG A 30 -21.77 -35.10 -35.14
N SER A 31 -22.22 -34.19 -36.02
CA SER A 31 -23.05 -34.35 -37.24
C SER A 31 -24.52 -33.85 -37.27
N ASP A 32 -24.73 -32.97 -38.26
CA ASP A 32 -25.87 -32.70 -39.15
C ASP A 32 -26.99 -31.66 -38.84
N ASP A 33 -26.94 -30.61 -39.68
CA ASP A 33 -27.97 -29.86 -40.43
C ASP A 33 -29.17 -29.08 -39.81
N VAL A 34 -29.10 -27.75 -40.05
CA VAL A 34 -30.07 -26.84 -40.71
C VAL A 34 -31.33 -26.30 -39.97
N SER A 35 -31.40 -24.95 -39.97
CA SER A 35 -32.55 -24.01 -39.95
C SER A 35 -32.96 -23.29 -38.65
N SER A 36 -32.51 -22.03 -38.57
CA SER A 36 -33.23 -20.77 -38.31
C SER A 36 -34.49 -20.75 -37.43
N ALA A 37 -34.42 -20.09 -36.26
CA ALA A 37 -35.45 -19.13 -35.82
C ALA A 37 -34.99 -18.26 -34.63
N ALA A 38 -35.11 -16.95 -34.84
CA ALA A 38 -35.47 -15.88 -33.90
C ALA A 38 -34.73 -15.75 -32.56
N SER A 39 -33.82 -14.79 -32.55
CA SER A 39 -33.26 -14.09 -31.40
C SER A 39 -34.35 -13.58 -30.45
N SER A 40 -34.43 -14.17 -29.26
CA SER A 40 -34.92 -13.47 -28.06
C SER A 40 -33.74 -13.41 -27.10
N SER A 41 -33.26 -12.20 -26.85
CA SER A 41 -32.19 -11.92 -25.91
C SER A 41 -32.67 -12.28 -24.52
N ALA A 42 -32.40 -13.52 -24.09
CA ALA A 42 -32.48 -13.91 -22.70
C ALA A 42 -31.47 -13.04 -21.94
N SER A 43 -32.01 -12.10 -21.17
CA SER A 43 -31.28 -11.35 -20.17
C SER A 43 -30.73 -12.36 -19.15
N ALA A 44 -29.47 -12.74 -19.32
CA ALA A 44 -28.77 -13.61 -18.38
C ALA A 44 -28.49 -12.82 -17.10
N SER A 45 -29.51 -12.72 -16.24
CA SER A 45 -29.31 -12.52 -14.82
C SER A 45 -28.72 -13.82 -14.26
N SER A 46 -27.41 -13.99 -14.36
CA SER A 46 -26.73 -15.06 -13.64
C SER A 46 -26.66 -14.67 -12.17
N THR A 47 -27.70 -15.01 -11.41
CA THR A 47 -27.63 -15.02 -9.96
C THR A 47 -26.48 -15.94 -9.54
N THR A 48 -25.43 -15.37 -8.94
CA THR A 48 -24.25 -16.06 -8.37
C THR A 48 -24.64 -16.87 -7.13
N LYS A 49 -25.52 -17.86 -7.29
CA LYS A 49 -26.18 -18.54 -6.15
C LYS A 49 -25.36 -19.65 -5.48
N ASP A 50 -24.25 -20.11 -6.05
CA ASP A 50 -23.61 -21.37 -5.62
C ASP A 50 -22.14 -21.26 -5.18
N GLY A 51 -21.66 -20.07 -4.82
CA GLY A 51 -20.27 -19.86 -4.36
C GLY A 51 -20.18 -19.45 -2.89
N ASN A 52 -19.25 -20.05 -2.15
CA ASN A 52 -18.79 -19.61 -0.83
C ASN A 52 -17.55 -18.73 -0.96
N VAL A 53 -17.46 -17.70 -0.10
CA VAL A 53 -16.28 -16.85 0.03
C VAL A 53 -15.81 -16.90 1.47
N VAL A 54 -14.53 -17.17 1.67
CA VAL A 54 -13.91 -17.26 2.99
C VAL A 54 -12.76 -16.27 3.02
N ILE A 55 -12.85 -15.29 3.90
CA ILE A 55 -11.88 -14.22 4.04
C ILE A 55 -11.01 -14.51 5.26
N PHE A 56 -9.71 -14.66 5.04
CA PHE A 56 -8.70 -14.73 6.07
C PHE A 56 -7.92 -13.42 6.06
N ALA A 57 -8.08 -12.61 7.09
CA ALA A 57 -7.42 -11.31 7.20
C ALA A 57 -6.60 -11.22 8.50
N PRO A 58 -5.62 -10.31 8.58
CA PRO A 58 -5.03 -9.94 9.85
C PRO A 58 -6.11 -9.40 10.80
N SER A 59 -6.00 -9.71 12.09
CA SER A 59 -6.66 -8.93 13.12
C SER A 59 -5.78 -7.73 13.43
N ASP A 60 -6.34 -6.54 13.35
CA ASP A 60 -5.64 -5.36 13.83
C ASP A 60 -5.45 -5.51 15.35
N GLY A 61 -4.20 -5.41 15.82
CA GLY A 61 -3.92 -5.37 17.25
C GLY A 61 -4.45 -4.08 17.88
N ILE A 62 -4.47 -4.03 19.21
CA ILE A 62 -4.72 -2.75 19.91
C ILE A 62 -3.54 -1.83 19.60
N THR A 63 -3.72 -0.85 18.73
CA THR A 63 -2.76 0.25 18.58
C THR A 63 -2.84 1.12 19.84
N ILE A 64 -1.87 0.95 20.74
CA ILE A 64 -1.70 1.79 21.94
C ILE A 64 -1.20 3.20 21.55
N SER A 65 -0.68 3.38 20.34
CA SER A 65 -0.33 4.68 19.79
C SER A 65 -1.57 5.54 19.53
N GLN A 66 -1.52 6.81 19.94
CA GLN A 66 -2.56 7.81 19.68
C GLN A 66 -2.71 8.16 18.18
N GLN A 67 -1.79 7.69 17.34
CA GLN A 67 -1.82 7.86 15.90
C GLN A 67 -2.07 6.49 15.25
N THR A 68 -3.34 6.21 14.98
CA THR A 68 -3.75 4.99 14.27
C THR A 68 -3.81 5.29 12.77
N PRO A 69 -3.04 4.59 11.93
CA PRO A 69 -3.13 4.72 10.48
C PRO A 69 -4.57 4.55 9.99
N LEU A 70 -4.95 5.24 8.90
CA LEU A 70 -6.31 5.10 8.35
C LEU A 70 -6.53 3.73 7.66
N SER A 71 -5.45 3.13 7.15
CA SER A 71 -5.44 1.89 6.38
C SER A 71 -5.35 0.66 7.29
N LYS A 72 -6.50 0.17 7.77
CA LYS A 72 -6.65 -0.89 8.77
C LYS A 72 -7.59 -2.00 8.31
N TRP A 73 -7.26 -3.26 8.56
CA TRP A 73 -8.07 -4.40 8.12
C TRP A 73 -9.47 -4.41 8.74
N GLU A 74 -9.63 -3.88 9.95
CA GLU A 74 -10.89 -3.68 10.65
C GLU A 74 -11.86 -2.80 9.85
N LYS A 75 -11.36 -1.86 9.04
CA LYS A 75 -12.18 -1.03 8.14
C LYS A 75 -12.40 -1.70 6.79
N LEU A 76 -11.37 -2.32 6.21
CA LEU A 76 -11.43 -2.90 4.86
C LEU A 76 -12.29 -4.17 4.79
N VAL A 77 -12.17 -5.06 5.78
CA VAL A 77 -12.88 -6.36 5.75
C VAL A 77 -14.41 -6.16 5.69
N PRO A 78 -15.03 -5.27 6.51
CA PRO A 78 -16.45 -4.93 6.37
C PRO A 78 -16.84 -4.38 5.00
N GLU A 79 -15.98 -3.60 4.35
CA GLU A 79 -16.24 -3.06 3.00
C GLU A 79 -16.16 -4.14 1.93
N ILE A 80 -15.22 -5.09 2.04
CA ILE A 80 -15.16 -6.28 1.16
C ILE A 80 -16.46 -7.07 1.31
N VAL A 81 -16.87 -7.36 2.54
CA VAL A 81 -18.12 -8.09 2.83
C VAL A 81 -19.34 -7.35 2.25
N SER A 82 -19.41 -6.04 2.42
CA SER A 82 -20.50 -5.21 1.89
C SER A 82 -20.53 -5.21 0.35
N SER A 83 -19.36 -5.19 -0.29
CA SER A 83 -19.23 -5.29 -1.75
C SER A 83 -19.64 -6.66 -2.29
N LEU A 84 -19.28 -7.75 -1.59
CA LEU A 84 -19.72 -9.10 -1.95
C LEU A 84 -21.24 -9.23 -1.89
N LYS A 85 -21.86 -8.69 -0.82
CA LYS A 85 -23.32 -8.67 -0.66
C LYS A 85 -24.01 -7.87 -1.75
N SER A 86 -23.50 -6.68 -2.07
CA SER A 86 -24.08 -5.84 -3.13
C SER A 86 -23.96 -6.46 -4.52
N LYS A 87 -22.98 -7.35 -4.73
CA LYS A 87 -22.82 -8.17 -5.94
C LYS A 87 -23.64 -9.48 -5.94
N GLY A 88 -24.44 -9.72 -4.91
CA GLY A 88 -25.37 -10.86 -4.86
C GLY A 88 -24.83 -12.12 -4.18
N VAL A 89 -23.73 -12.04 -3.45
CA VAL A 89 -23.29 -13.14 -2.57
C VAL A 89 -24.13 -13.14 -1.29
N ASP A 90 -24.74 -14.28 -0.98
CA ASP A 90 -25.54 -14.45 0.24
C ASP A 90 -24.65 -14.29 1.49
N SER A 91 -25.13 -13.58 2.51
CA SER A 91 -24.39 -13.37 3.76
C SER A 91 -24.01 -14.69 4.43
N ARG A 92 -24.83 -15.73 4.30
CA ARG A 92 -24.55 -17.06 4.88
C ARG A 92 -23.43 -17.82 4.15
N ASN A 93 -23.07 -17.39 2.93
CA ASN A 93 -21.99 -17.94 2.13
C ASN A 93 -20.67 -17.16 2.30
N ILE A 94 -20.65 -16.15 3.19
CA ILE A 94 -19.46 -15.35 3.49
C ILE A 94 -19.00 -15.71 4.90
N THR A 95 -17.78 -16.22 5.00
CA THR A 95 -17.11 -16.46 6.28
C THR A 95 -15.92 -15.53 6.41
N VAL A 96 -15.75 -14.91 7.57
CA VAL A 96 -14.59 -14.07 7.89
C VAL A 96 -13.86 -14.67 9.07
N ARG A 97 -12.54 -14.80 8.96
CA ARG A 97 -11.63 -15.26 10.01
C ARG A 97 -10.48 -14.27 10.10
N THR A 98 -10.18 -13.82 11.30
CA THR A 98 -9.08 -12.89 11.57
C THR A 98 -8.02 -13.56 12.44
N ALA A 99 -6.76 -13.24 12.22
CA ALA A 99 -5.65 -13.78 12.99
C ALA A 99 -4.57 -12.73 13.26
N SER A 100 -4.00 -12.76 14.47
CA SER A 100 -3.00 -11.79 14.92
C SER A 100 -1.57 -12.15 14.54
N SER A 101 -1.34 -13.38 14.06
CA SER A 101 -0.03 -13.89 13.67
C SER A 101 -0.16 -14.84 12.48
N LEU A 102 0.94 -15.03 11.75
CA LEU A 102 1.03 -15.99 10.66
C LEU A 102 0.79 -17.43 11.13
N ASP A 103 1.27 -17.77 12.34
CA ASP A 103 1.00 -19.08 12.97
C ASP A 103 -0.51 -19.32 13.11
N ARG A 104 -1.25 -18.42 13.76
CA ARG A 104 -2.70 -18.58 13.94
C ARG A 104 -3.46 -18.57 12.62
N GLN A 105 -3.03 -17.74 11.68
CA GLN A 105 -3.68 -17.66 10.38
C GLN A 105 -3.48 -18.95 9.59
N SER A 106 -2.26 -19.48 9.55
CA SER A 106 -1.92 -20.72 8.84
C SER A 106 -2.66 -21.93 9.43
N GLN A 107 -2.80 -22.02 10.76
CA GLN A 107 -3.67 -23.01 11.40
C GLN A 107 -5.12 -22.84 10.96
N SER A 108 -5.66 -21.62 11.00
CA SER A 108 -7.06 -21.36 10.64
C SER A 108 -7.37 -21.71 9.17
N VAL A 109 -6.43 -21.42 8.26
CA VAL A 109 -6.54 -21.78 6.84
C VAL A 109 -6.46 -23.30 6.69
N GLN A 110 -5.47 -23.95 7.31
CA GLN A 110 -5.32 -25.41 7.26
C GLN A 110 -6.57 -26.12 7.78
N ASP A 111 -7.08 -25.75 8.95
CA ASP A 111 -8.28 -26.32 9.54
C ASP A 111 -9.47 -26.19 8.61
N TYR A 112 -9.66 -25.02 8.00
CA TYR A 112 -10.76 -24.80 7.06
C TYR A 112 -10.64 -25.70 5.83
N VAL A 113 -9.45 -25.75 5.22
CA VAL A 113 -9.20 -26.52 4.01
C VAL A 113 -9.34 -28.02 4.30
N VAL A 114 -8.70 -28.54 5.34
CA VAL A 114 -8.79 -29.95 5.71
C VAL A 114 -10.23 -30.37 5.99
N ASN A 115 -10.99 -29.56 6.73
CA ASN A 115 -12.41 -29.84 6.97
C ASN A 115 -13.25 -29.79 5.69
N HIS A 116 -12.92 -28.90 4.74
CA HIS A 116 -13.60 -28.84 3.44
C HIS A 116 -13.32 -30.08 2.59
N VAL A 117 -12.09 -30.59 2.62
CA VAL A 117 -11.63 -31.73 1.81
C VAL A 117 -12.13 -33.06 2.37
N THR A 118 -12.08 -33.22 3.70
CA THR A 118 -12.46 -34.45 4.40
C THR A 118 -13.94 -34.52 4.74
N GLY A 119 -14.66 -33.40 4.67
CA GLY A 119 -16.07 -33.31 4.98
C GLY A 119 -16.95 -34.14 4.03
N ALA A 120 -17.91 -34.88 4.57
CA ALA A 120 -18.87 -35.69 3.81
C ALA A 120 -19.94 -34.85 3.06
N ALA A 121 -19.93 -33.53 3.22
CA ALA A 121 -20.88 -32.62 2.59
C ALA A 121 -20.52 -32.36 1.13
N LYS A 122 -21.53 -32.02 0.31
CA LYS A 122 -21.33 -31.65 -1.09
C LYS A 122 -20.30 -30.52 -1.21
N LYS A 123 -19.14 -30.79 -1.84
CA LYS A 123 -18.11 -29.78 -2.10
C LYS A 123 -18.73 -28.62 -2.87
N THR A 124 -18.84 -27.48 -2.19
CA THR A 124 -19.39 -26.24 -2.75
C THR A 124 -18.25 -25.43 -3.33
N LYS A 125 -18.50 -24.74 -4.46
CA LYS A 125 -17.48 -23.89 -5.07
C LYS A 125 -17.06 -22.83 -4.05
N THR A 126 -15.78 -22.82 -3.68
CA THR A 126 -15.28 -21.96 -2.61
C THR A 126 -14.12 -21.12 -3.11
N THR A 127 -14.14 -19.82 -2.79
CA THR A 127 -13.03 -18.90 -3.00
C THR A 127 -12.45 -18.49 -1.65
N LEU A 128 -11.17 -18.74 -1.45
CA LEU A 128 -10.38 -18.25 -0.34
C LEU A 128 -9.81 -16.89 -0.72
N VAL A 129 -10.11 -15.87 0.07
CA VAL A 129 -9.50 -14.55 0.00
C VAL A 129 -8.59 -14.43 1.21
N VAL A 130 -7.27 -14.42 0.98
CA VAL A 130 -6.29 -14.47 2.06
C VAL A 130 -5.40 -13.24 1.98
N ALA A 131 -5.33 -12.49 3.08
CA ALA A 131 -4.33 -11.48 3.31
C ALA A 131 -3.33 -12.04 4.32
N PRO A 132 -2.18 -12.59 3.87
CA PRO A 132 -1.21 -13.21 4.74
C PRO A 132 -0.74 -12.24 5.84
N VAL A 133 -0.73 -12.66 7.11
CA VAL A 133 -0.21 -11.84 8.20
C VAL A 133 1.30 -11.68 8.04
N ALA A 134 1.77 -10.45 7.86
CA ALA A 134 3.19 -10.13 7.80
C ALA A 134 3.69 -9.65 9.16
N ASN A 135 4.94 -9.99 9.51
CA ASN A 135 5.63 -9.34 10.61
C ASN A 135 5.98 -7.91 10.20
N THR A 136 5.70 -6.95 11.09
CA THR A 136 5.88 -5.52 10.84
C THR A 136 6.45 -4.85 12.08
N THR A 137 7.41 -3.96 11.86
CA THR A 137 8.00 -3.11 12.90
C THR A 137 7.05 -1.95 13.23
N GLU A 138 7.32 -1.26 14.33
CA GLU A 138 6.51 -0.11 14.73
C GLU A 138 6.52 1.01 13.67
N SER A 139 7.70 1.35 13.13
CA SER A 139 7.86 2.35 12.06
C SER A 139 7.10 1.98 10.78
N ASP A 140 7.13 0.72 10.38
CA ASP A 140 6.43 0.20 9.22
C ASP A 140 4.91 0.25 9.37
N ARG A 141 4.40 -0.03 10.58
CA ARG A 141 2.96 0.03 10.88
C ARG A 141 2.39 1.42 10.68
N GLN A 142 3.21 2.47 10.80
CA GLN A 142 2.77 3.86 10.57
C GLN A 142 2.33 4.13 9.12
N TYR A 143 2.78 3.33 8.15
CA TYR A 143 2.33 3.43 6.76
C TYR A 143 1.00 2.71 6.50
N GLY A 144 0.49 1.98 7.50
CA GLY A 144 -0.76 1.24 7.45
C GLY A 144 -0.62 -0.21 6.99
N ASP A 145 -1.68 -0.99 7.21
CA ASP A 145 -1.61 -2.44 7.14
C ASP A 145 -1.80 -2.99 5.71
N TYR A 146 -2.06 -2.10 4.74
CA TYR A 146 -2.19 -2.44 3.32
C TYR A 146 -0.87 -2.35 2.54
N VAL A 147 0.23 -1.97 3.18
CA VAL A 147 1.51 -1.98 2.46
C VAL A 147 1.93 -3.41 2.22
N SER A 148 1.99 -3.73 0.93
CA SER A 148 2.25 -5.05 0.37
C SER A 148 3.68 -5.47 0.67
N ARG A 149 3.83 -6.67 1.22
CA ARG A 149 5.12 -7.27 1.57
C ARG A 149 5.27 -8.63 0.90
N ALA A 150 6.51 -9.03 0.67
CA ALA A 150 6.83 -10.41 0.37
C ALA A 150 7.10 -11.12 1.70
N ILE A 151 6.31 -12.15 2.00
CA ILE A 151 6.59 -13.07 3.10
C ILE A 151 7.58 -14.10 2.57
N THR A 152 8.81 -14.00 3.06
CA THR A 152 9.92 -14.92 2.81
C THR A 152 10.39 -15.49 4.13
N TRP A 153 10.96 -16.69 4.11
CA TRP A 153 11.48 -17.34 5.31
C TRP A 153 12.74 -18.14 4.97
N ASN A 154 13.52 -18.45 6.00
CA ASN A 154 14.78 -19.17 5.89
C ASN A 154 14.62 -20.58 6.48
N ASP A 155 14.50 -21.58 5.62
CA ASP A 155 14.32 -22.98 6.03
C ASP A 155 15.54 -23.55 6.77
N ASP A 156 16.72 -22.96 6.55
CA ASP A 156 18.00 -23.41 7.11
C ASP A 156 18.42 -22.64 8.37
N SER A 157 17.56 -21.77 8.90
CA SER A 157 17.91 -20.99 10.09
C SER A 157 18.11 -21.88 11.31
N SER A 158 19.12 -21.57 12.13
CA SER A 158 19.31 -22.18 13.44
C SER A 158 18.58 -21.44 14.57
N ASP A 159 17.95 -20.30 14.26
CA ASP A 159 17.17 -19.50 15.21
C ASP A 159 15.77 -20.12 15.38
N GLU A 160 15.35 -20.34 16.62
CA GLU A 160 14.08 -21.01 16.94
C GLU A 160 12.87 -20.21 16.49
N ASP A 161 12.92 -18.87 16.58
CA ASP A 161 11.82 -18.00 16.17
C ASP A 161 11.72 -17.94 14.64
N GLU A 162 12.85 -17.91 13.93
CA GLU A 162 12.86 -18.01 12.46
C GLU A 162 12.35 -19.37 11.98
N GLN A 163 12.71 -20.48 12.65
CA GLN A 163 12.18 -21.81 12.33
C GLN A 163 10.66 -21.88 12.55
N ALA A 164 10.15 -21.34 13.67
CA ALA A 164 8.72 -21.32 13.95
C ALA A 164 7.95 -20.46 12.92
N TYR A 165 8.57 -19.36 12.47
CA TYR A 165 8.04 -18.53 11.41
C TYR A 165 8.00 -19.26 10.06
N ALA A 166 9.09 -19.93 9.67
CA ALA A 166 9.17 -20.76 8.47
C ALA A 166 8.09 -21.84 8.45
N GLN A 167 7.97 -22.63 9.53
CA GLN A 167 6.94 -23.66 9.66
C GLN A 167 5.51 -23.10 9.51
N SER A 168 5.26 -21.90 10.04
CA SER A 168 3.97 -21.23 9.90
C SER A 168 3.68 -20.83 8.45
N ALA A 169 4.69 -20.29 7.76
CA ALA A 169 4.59 -19.88 6.37
C ALA A 169 4.42 -21.08 5.43
N GLU A 170 5.21 -22.13 5.62
CA GLU A 170 5.12 -23.41 4.89
C GLU A 170 3.76 -24.08 5.09
N ARG A 171 3.23 -24.08 6.32
CA ARG A 171 1.89 -24.60 6.61
C ARG A 171 0.83 -23.83 5.84
N LEU A 172 0.93 -22.50 5.79
CA LEU A 172 0.00 -21.67 5.01
C LEU A 172 0.08 -22.05 3.53
N VAL A 173 1.28 -22.07 2.95
CA VAL A 173 1.47 -22.43 1.53
C VAL A 173 0.94 -23.83 1.23
N SER A 174 1.21 -24.80 2.08
CA SER A 174 0.74 -26.18 1.92
C SER A 174 -0.78 -26.27 1.96
N ALA A 175 -1.43 -25.57 2.90
CA ALA A 175 -2.88 -25.52 2.98
C ALA A 175 -3.51 -24.84 1.75
N LEU A 176 -2.89 -23.78 1.23
CA LEU A 176 -3.39 -23.09 0.04
C LEU A 176 -3.21 -23.92 -1.24
N ARG A 177 -2.08 -24.63 -1.40
CA ARG A 177 -1.88 -25.59 -2.49
C ARG A 177 -2.91 -26.71 -2.45
N LEU A 178 -3.14 -27.30 -1.27
CA LEU A 178 -4.20 -28.30 -1.08
C LEU A 178 -5.58 -27.75 -1.46
N ALA A 179 -5.89 -26.49 -1.10
CA ALA A 179 -7.13 -25.86 -1.49
C ALA A 179 -7.29 -25.76 -3.01
N GLN A 180 -6.22 -25.37 -3.72
CA GLN A 180 -6.22 -25.28 -5.19
C GLN A 180 -6.37 -26.65 -5.85
N ASP A 181 -5.63 -27.65 -5.37
CA ASP A 181 -5.69 -29.03 -5.86
C ASP A 181 -7.11 -29.62 -5.71
N GLU A 182 -7.82 -29.21 -4.66
CA GLU A 182 -9.19 -29.64 -4.35
C GLU A 182 -10.26 -28.77 -5.02
N GLY A 183 -9.85 -27.88 -5.93
CA GLY A 183 -10.73 -27.10 -6.81
C GLY A 183 -11.25 -25.80 -6.20
N MET A 184 -10.75 -25.39 -5.03
CA MET A 184 -11.01 -24.06 -4.48
C MET A 184 -10.20 -23.01 -5.25
N LYS A 185 -10.66 -21.76 -5.26
CA LYS A 185 -9.91 -20.63 -5.82
C LYS A 185 -9.23 -19.85 -4.72
N VAL A 186 -7.96 -19.50 -4.90
CA VAL A 186 -7.20 -18.72 -3.93
C VAL A 186 -6.86 -17.35 -4.50
N VAL A 187 -7.33 -16.31 -3.82
CA VAL A 187 -6.97 -14.91 -4.06
C VAL A 187 -6.10 -14.43 -2.92
N LEU A 188 -4.86 -14.06 -3.19
CA LEU A 188 -4.02 -13.34 -2.22
C LEU A 188 -4.24 -11.83 -2.33
N ILE A 189 -4.29 -11.15 -1.19
CA ILE A 189 -4.40 -9.69 -1.11
C ILE A 189 -3.25 -9.13 -0.27
N SER A 190 -2.70 -7.99 -0.71
CA SER A 190 -1.59 -7.26 -0.10
C SER A 190 -0.27 -8.03 -0.12
N ASN A 191 -0.15 -9.12 0.63
CA ASN A 191 1.12 -9.78 0.85
C ASN A 191 1.27 -11.02 -0.04
N SER A 192 2.44 -11.17 -0.65
CA SER A 192 2.81 -12.37 -1.40
C SER A 192 3.50 -13.39 -0.48
N LEU A 193 3.52 -14.66 -0.89
CA LEU A 193 4.21 -15.74 -0.20
C LEU A 193 5.32 -16.28 -1.10
N GLN A 194 6.50 -16.54 -0.53
CA GLN A 194 7.62 -17.19 -1.22
C GLN A 194 7.16 -18.49 -1.89
N GLU A 195 7.59 -18.67 -3.15
CA GLU A 195 7.34 -19.87 -3.97
C GLU A 195 5.87 -20.29 -4.12
N TYR A 196 4.93 -19.36 -3.92
CA TYR A 196 3.51 -19.64 -4.04
C TYR A 196 2.84 -18.74 -5.09
N VAL A 197 2.01 -19.35 -5.94
CA VAL A 197 1.28 -18.67 -7.02
C VAL A 197 -0.22 -18.85 -6.80
N PRO A 198 -0.95 -17.79 -6.40
CA PRO A 198 -2.40 -17.84 -6.26
C PRO A 198 -3.11 -17.79 -7.63
N ASP A 199 -4.40 -18.14 -7.66
CA ASP A 199 -5.24 -17.95 -8.85
C ASP A 199 -5.37 -16.46 -9.21
N ALA A 200 -5.33 -15.58 -8.22
CA ALA A 200 -5.21 -14.14 -8.40
C ALA A 200 -4.44 -13.48 -7.25
N PHE A 201 -3.68 -12.43 -7.57
CA PHE A 201 -2.99 -11.60 -6.58
C PHE A 201 -3.41 -10.14 -6.72
N VAL A 202 -3.85 -9.54 -5.63
CA VAL A 202 -4.21 -8.13 -5.54
C VAL A 202 -3.18 -7.42 -4.67
N LYS A 203 -2.19 -6.79 -5.30
CA LYS A 203 -1.26 -5.90 -4.63
C LYS A 203 -2.00 -4.63 -4.20
N MET A 204 -1.84 -4.21 -2.96
CA MET A 204 -2.55 -3.07 -2.38
C MET A 204 -1.69 -1.80 -2.47
N SER A 205 -0.91 -1.47 -1.44
CA SER A 205 0.03 -0.34 -1.48
C SER A 205 1.46 -0.83 -1.61
N ASP A 206 2.29 -0.09 -2.35
CA ASP A 206 3.70 -0.43 -2.57
C ASP A 206 4.59 0.67 -1.97
N ALA A 207 5.64 0.29 -1.24
CA ALA A 207 6.52 1.24 -0.57
C ALA A 207 7.20 2.21 -1.57
N GLU A 208 7.69 1.70 -2.71
CA GLU A 208 8.24 2.55 -3.79
C GLU A 208 7.17 3.50 -4.34
N GLN A 209 5.96 3.01 -4.55
CA GLN A 209 4.86 3.85 -5.02
C GLN A 209 4.42 4.91 -4.00
N ILE A 210 4.44 4.62 -2.70
CA ILE A 210 4.16 5.59 -1.63
C ILE A 210 5.18 6.73 -1.70
N GLY A 211 6.48 6.40 -1.70
CA GLY A 211 7.54 7.41 -1.80
C GLY A 211 7.47 8.22 -3.09
N MET A 212 7.19 7.56 -4.22
CA MET A 212 7.01 8.20 -5.52
C MET A 212 5.84 9.19 -5.51
N LEU A 213 4.69 8.82 -4.93
CA LEU A 213 3.52 9.68 -4.86
C LEU A 213 3.77 10.91 -3.99
N GLN A 214 4.39 10.74 -2.82
CA GLN A 214 4.76 11.86 -1.94
C GLN A 214 5.69 12.84 -2.68
N ALA A 215 6.72 12.32 -3.35
CA ALA A 215 7.66 13.13 -4.11
C ALA A 215 7.02 13.81 -5.32
N GLN A 216 6.12 13.15 -6.06
CA GLN A 216 5.38 13.75 -7.19
C GLN A 216 4.50 14.91 -6.73
N LYS A 217 3.81 14.76 -5.59
CA LYS A 217 2.97 15.83 -5.04
C LYS A 217 3.81 17.02 -4.62
N LEU A 218 4.95 16.79 -3.97
CA LEU A 218 5.89 17.84 -3.60
C LEU A 218 6.45 18.53 -4.85
N ALA A 219 6.95 17.76 -5.83
CA ALA A 219 7.52 18.30 -7.06
C ALA A 219 6.51 19.16 -7.83
N SER A 220 5.25 18.71 -7.89
CA SER A 220 4.15 19.46 -8.50
C SER A 220 3.81 20.73 -7.71
N LYS A 221 3.72 20.66 -6.37
CA LYS A 221 3.40 21.82 -5.52
C LYS A 221 4.50 22.89 -5.58
N LEU A 222 5.75 22.48 -5.68
CA LEU A 222 6.90 23.38 -5.82
C LEU A 222 7.19 23.79 -7.26
N ALA A 223 6.48 23.22 -8.23
CA ALA A 223 6.68 23.41 -9.67
C ALA A 223 8.15 23.20 -10.08
N LEU A 224 8.75 22.07 -9.66
CA LEU A 224 10.16 21.79 -9.92
C LEU A 224 10.52 21.76 -11.42
N ASP A 225 9.57 21.33 -12.27
CA ASP A 225 9.72 21.39 -13.73
C ASP A 225 10.03 22.79 -14.28
N LYS A 226 9.56 23.82 -13.57
CA LYS A 226 9.72 25.25 -13.94
C LYS A 226 10.78 25.96 -13.11
N THR A 227 11.43 25.25 -12.20
CA THR A 227 12.47 25.82 -11.34
C THR A 227 13.78 25.92 -12.11
N SER A 228 14.50 27.03 -11.92
CA SER A 228 15.86 27.25 -12.45
C SER A 228 16.91 26.84 -11.41
N SER A 229 18.08 26.41 -11.87
CA SER A 229 19.26 26.16 -11.04
C SER A 229 19.76 27.41 -10.31
N ASP A 230 19.44 28.61 -10.81
CA ASP A 230 19.82 29.88 -10.16
C ASP A 230 19.00 30.18 -8.90
N ASN A 231 17.84 29.52 -8.74
CA ASN A 231 16.97 29.68 -7.58
C ASN A 231 16.35 28.32 -7.22
N PRO A 232 17.15 27.38 -6.69
CA PRO A 232 16.69 26.04 -6.40
C PRO A 232 15.64 26.02 -5.29
N LYS A 233 14.88 24.93 -5.24
CA LYS A 233 14.00 24.61 -4.11
C LYS A 233 14.76 23.80 -3.06
N HIS A 234 14.56 24.19 -1.80
CA HIS A 234 15.20 23.57 -0.65
C HIS A 234 14.30 22.47 -0.11
N ILE A 235 14.74 21.21 -0.23
CA ILE A 235 13.92 20.03 0.08
C ILE A 235 14.67 19.11 1.05
N GLU A 236 14.00 18.73 2.14
CA GLU A 236 14.47 17.68 3.04
C GLU A 236 13.61 16.41 2.93
N VAL A 237 14.25 15.25 3.14
CA VAL A 237 13.58 13.96 3.22
C VAL A 237 13.85 13.38 4.61
N LEU A 238 12.79 13.10 5.37
CA LEU A 238 12.86 12.48 6.68
C LEU A 238 12.27 11.08 6.56
N LEU A 239 13.16 10.09 6.49
CA LEU A 239 12.82 8.68 6.36
C LEU A 239 12.94 8.00 7.73
N PRO A 240 11.83 7.64 8.40
CA PRO A 240 11.91 6.88 9.64
C PRO A 240 12.40 5.45 9.32
N TYR A 241 13.35 4.96 10.10
CA TYR A 241 13.85 3.60 10.05
C TYR A 241 14.45 3.21 11.39
N ASP A 242 13.95 2.13 11.97
CA ASP A 242 14.50 1.55 13.19
C ASP A 242 15.59 0.56 12.81
N THR A 243 16.71 0.58 13.53
CA THR A 243 17.84 -0.32 13.26
C THR A 243 17.56 -1.72 13.81
N THR A 244 16.88 -1.80 14.95
CA THR A 244 16.52 -3.06 15.62
C THR A 244 15.07 -3.08 16.07
N ASP A 245 14.47 -4.27 16.15
CA ASP A 245 13.13 -4.47 16.69
C ASP A 245 13.10 -4.44 18.24
N GLU A 246 11.92 -4.68 18.84
CA GLU A 246 11.75 -4.71 20.31
C GLU A 246 12.60 -5.80 20.98
N SER A 247 13.01 -6.82 20.23
CA SER A 247 13.84 -7.94 20.66
C SER A 247 15.33 -7.68 20.44
N GLY A 248 15.70 -6.55 19.82
CA GLY A 248 17.08 -6.17 19.52
C GLY A 248 17.67 -6.83 18.27
N GLN A 249 16.84 -7.43 17.42
CA GLN A 249 17.26 -8.00 16.14
C GLN A 249 17.26 -6.97 15.02
N ASP A 250 18.21 -7.09 14.09
CA ASP A 250 18.34 -6.19 12.94
C ASP A 250 17.06 -6.21 12.08
N ILE A 251 16.53 -5.02 11.80
CA ILE A 251 15.33 -4.88 10.99
C ILE A 251 15.65 -4.90 9.50
N ASP A 252 14.86 -5.65 8.74
CA ASP A 252 14.85 -5.60 7.27
C ASP A 252 14.65 -4.17 6.75
N ALA A 253 15.68 -3.64 6.09
CA ALA A 253 15.69 -2.30 5.53
C ALA A 253 14.91 -2.17 4.21
N THR A 254 14.42 -3.28 3.63
CA THR A 254 13.80 -3.32 2.29
C THR A 254 12.66 -2.33 2.15
N PHE A 255 11.85 -2.15 3.20
CA PHE A 255 10.76 -1.19 3.19
C PHE A 255 11.26 0.25 3.03
N ALA A 256 12.13 0.71 3.94
CA ALA A 256 12.69 2.06 3.93
C ALA A 256 13.47 2.35 2.64
N GLN A 257 14.24 1.38 2.16
CA GLN A 257 14.92 1.41 0.86
C GLN A 257 13.93 1.65 -0.27
N SER A 258 12.83 0.89 -0.31
CA SER A 258 11.83 1.01 -1.36
C SER A 258 11.14 2.37 -1.33
N VAL A 259 10.76 2.89 -0.14
CA VAL A 259 10.21 4.25 0.00
C VAL A 259 11.16 5.29 -0.59
N PHE A 260 12.43 5.25 -0.18
CA PHE A 260 13.41 6.22 -0.66
C PHE A 260 13.68 6.10 -2.15
N LYS A 261 13.78 4.88 -2.67
CA LYS A 261 13.92 4.62 -4.11
C LYS A 261 12.78 5.28 -4.89
N GLY A 262 11.54 5.18 -4.40
CA GLY A 262 10.38 5.86 -4.95
C GLY A 262 10.52 7.38 -4.97
N ILE A 263 10.96 7.95 -3.84
CA ILE A 263 11.24 9.38 -3.71
C ILE A 263 12.32 9.82 -4.70
N TRP A 264 13.45 9.10 -4.75
CA TRP A 264 14.62 9.46 -5.54
C TRP A 264 14.37 9.34 -7.04
N LYS A 265 13.51 8.40 -7.47
CA LYS A 265 13.07 8.29 -8.87
C LYS A 265 12.42 9.58 -9.38
N VAL A 266 11.79 10.35 -8.49
CA VAL A 266 11.12 11.61 -8.82
C VAL A 266 12.02 12.81 -8.54
N LEU A 267 12.64 12.88 -7.36
CA LEU A 267 13.44 14.04 -6.95
C LEU A 267 14.84 14.05 -7.56
N GLY A 268 15.46 12.89 -7.74
CA GLY A 268 16.84 12.74 -8.20
C GLY A 268 17.19 13.53 -9.46
N PRO A 269 16.35 13.53 -10.52
CA PRO A 269 16.58 14.38 -11.69
C PRO A 269 16.68 15.88 -11.37
N TYR A 270 15.84 16.40 -10.47
CA TYR A 270 15.88 17.82 -10.09
C TYR A 270 17.11 18.17 -9.24
N PHE A 271 17.60 17.25 -8.41
CA PHE A 271 18.86 17.43 -7.68
C PHE A 271 20.06 17.43 -8.65
N LYS A 272 20.07 16.53 -9.64
CA LYS A 272 21.10 16.46 -10.69
C LYS A 272 21.16 17.74 -11.53
N ASP A 273 19.99 18.29 -11.87
CA ASP A 273 19.87 19.55 -12.61
C ASP A 273 20.11 20.81 -11.75
N GLY A 274 20.38 20.65 -10.45
CA GLY A 274 20.56 21.77 -9.52
C GLY A 274 19.29 22.57 -9.24
N LYS A 275 18.10 22.06 -9.60
CA LYS A 275 16.79 22.69 -9.35
C LYS A 275 16.28 22.42 -7.93
N ALA A 276 16.80 21.40 -7.28
CA ALA A 276 16.54 21.06 -5.89
C ALA A 276 17.85 20.89 -5.13
N VAL A 277 17.87 21.33 -3.87
CA VAL A 277 19.01 21.19 -2.96
C VAL A 277 18.51 20.76 -1.58
N SER A 278 19.31 19.99 -0.85
CA SER A 278 19.06 19.64 0.55
C SER A 278 19.79 20.62 1.45
N PRO A 279 19.09 21.40 2.30
CA PRO A 279 19.71 22.30 3.27
C PRO A 279 20.79 21.63 4.14
N SER A 280 20.55 20.39 4.55
CA SER A 280 21.51 19.62 5.36
C SER A 280 22.68 19.05 4.58
N GLY A 281 22.64 19.11 3.24
CA GLY A 281 23.61 18.47 2.35
C GLY A 281 23.56 16.94 2.33
N LYS A 282 22.56 16.32 2.99
CA LYS A 282 22.43 14.84 3.04
C LYS A 282 22.15 14.24 1.66
N LEU A 283 21.43 14.97 0.81
CA LEU A 283 21.19 14.60 -0.59
C LEU A 283 21.86 15.62 -1.51
N THR A 284 22.55 15.12 -2.53
CA THR A 284 23.28 15.95 -3.50
C THR A 284 22.98 15.51 -4.94
N ALA A 285 23.51 16.25 -5.91
CA ALA A 285 23.43 15.85 -7.33
C ALA A 285 24.09 14.48 -7.61
N SER A 286 25.04 14.04 -6.77
CA SER A 286 25.70 12.74 -6.90
C SER A 286 24.97 11.60 -6.17
N SER A 287 23.87 11.89 -5.48
CA SER A 287 23.13 10.88 -4.74
C SER A 287 22.46 9.84 -5.64
N THR A 288 22.30 8.64 -5.11
CA THR A 288 21.64 7.49 -5.76
C THR A 288 20.53 6.93 -4.87
N ASP A 289 19.72 6.00 -5.36
CA ASP A 289 18.71 5.30 -4.57
C ASP A 289 19.31 4.46 -3.43
N ASP A 290 20.59 4.12 -3.49
CA ASP A 290 21.31 3.43 -2.40
C ASP A 290 21.67 4.35 -1.23
N ASP A 291 21.55 5.67 -1.39
CA ASP A 291 21.89 6.66 -0.36
C ASP A 291 20.80 6.87 0.71
N TRP A 292 19.77 6.02 0.74
CA TRP A 292 18.63 6.12 1.66
C TRP A 292 19.05 6.29 3.14
N ARG A 293 20.16 5.64 3.56
CA ARG A 293 20.69 5.75 4.93
C ARG A 293 21.10 7.17 5.32
N LYS A 294 21.43 8.05 4.35
CA LYS A 294 21.78 9.45 4.64
C LYS A 294 20.60 10.25 5.16
N VAL A 295 19.38 9.82 4.83
CA VAL A 295 18.14 10.49 5.22
C VAL A 295 17.30 9.69 6.23
N ALA A 296 17.73 8.45 6.50
CA ALA A 296 17.17 7.58 7.51
C ALA A 296 17.49 8.05 8.94
N PHE A 297 16.57 7.83 9.87
CA PHE A 297 16.77 8.10 11.30
C PHE A 297 15.75 7.33 12.15
N GLU A 298 16.09 7.09 13.42
CA GLU A 298 15.15 6.48 14.38
C GLU A 298 14.05 7.47 14.74
N ALA A 299 12.81 7.01 14.63
CA ALA A 299 11.62 7.84 14.83
C ALA A 299 10.67 7.16 15.81
N THR A 300 11.15 6.84 17.01
CA THR A 300 10.34 6.24 18.07
C THR A 300 9.69 7.31 18.97
N LYS A 301 10.25 8.52 19.00
CA LYS A 301 9.75 9.65 19.80
C LYS A 301 9.69 10.93 18.98
N SER A 302 8.65 11.72 19.19
CA SER A 302 8.48 13.01 18.49
C SER A 302 9.69 13.93 18.69
N GLU A 303 10.28 13.96 19.89
CA GLU A 303 11.47 14.78 20.18
C GLU A 303 12.69 14.42 19.31
N GLN A 304 12.88 13.13 18.98
CA GLN A 304 13.97 12.71 18.09
C GLN A 304 13.76 13.29 16.68
N ILE A 305 12.51 13.27 16.18
CA ILE A 305 12.17 13.84 14.86
C ILE A 305 12.41 15.35 14.86
N ARG A 306 11.99 16.04 15.93
CA ARG A 306 12.18 17.48 16.11
C ARG A 306 13.66 17.85 16.10
N GLN A 307 14.47 17.17 16.90
CA GLN A 307 15.91 17.36 16.98
C GLN A 307 16.58 17.13 15.62
N VAL A 308 16.26 16.02 14.93
CA VAL A 308 16.82 15.72 13.60
C VAL A 308 16.47 16.82 12.58
N LEU A 309 15.25 17.35 12.60
CA LEU A 309 14.88 18.44 11.70
C LEU A 309 15.64 19.73 12.04
N ALA A 310 15.70 20.11 13.32
CA ALA A 310 16.42 21.30 13.76
C ALA A 310 17.91 21.23 13.37
N GLU A 311 18.57 20.10 13.62
CA GLU A 311 19.96 19.85 13.24
C GLU A 311 20.17 19.95 11.71
N ARG A 312 19.28 19.35 10.91
CA ARG A 312 19.36 19.40 9.44
C ARG A 312 19.16 20.80 8.87
N LEU A 313 18.32 21.60 9.52
CA LEU A 313 18.14 23.00 9.17
C LEU A 313 19.22 23.90 9.82
N GLY A 314 20.09 23.35 10.68
CA GLY A 314 21.04 24.11 11.48
C GLY A 314 20.35 25.19 12.33
N MET A 315 19.14 24.92 12.81
CA MET A 315 18.36 25.85 13.62
C MET A 315 18.55 25.53 15.10
N ASP A 316 18.66 26.58 15.90
CA ASP A 316 18.55 26.54 17.35
C ASP A 316 17.66 27.70 17.82
N LYS A 317 17.37 27.78 19.12
CA LYS A 317 16.49 28.81 19.69
C LYS A 317 17.08 30.22 19.63
N ASP A 318 18.39 30.35 19.41
CA ASP A 318 19.14 31.60 19.47
C ASP A 318 19.47 32.16 18.07
N ARG A 319 19.26 31.37 17.01
CA ARG A 319 19.51 31.76 15.63
C ARG A 319 18.45 32.74 15.13
N SER A 320 18.90 33.91 14.70
CA SER A 320 18.03 34.99 14.20
C SER A 320 17.65 34.85 12.72
N SER A 321 18.35 34.01 11.95
CA SER A 321 18.11 33.79 10.52
C SER A 321 17.67 32.37 10.23
N HIS A 322 16.52 32.23 9.56
CA HIS A 322 16.00 30.93 9.13
C HIS A 322 16.76 30.38 7.93
N THR A 323 17.08 29.09 8.00
CA THR A 323 17.51 28.31 6.83
C THR A 323 16.33 28.14 5.88
N ARG A 324 16.49 28.50 4.61
CA ARG A 324 15.39 28.36 3.65
C ARG A 324 14.99 26.89 3.48
N ILE A 325 13.69 26.61 3.62
CA ILE A 325 13.09 25.32 3.33
C ILE A 325 11.81 25.53 2.50
N ASP A 326 11.73 24.87 1.34
CA ASP A 326 10.57 24.96 0.44
C ASP A 326 9.65 23.72 0.59
N GLY A 327 10.18 22.57 1.01
CA GLY A 327 9.37 21.38 1.30
C GLY A 327 10.09 20.31 2.11
N VAL A 328 9.32 19.51 2.84
CA VAL A 328 9.81 18.33 3.59
C VAL A 328 8.96 17.12 3.18
N ILE A 329 9.61 16.02 2.82
CA ILE A 329 8.95 14.71 2.74
C ILE A 329 9.08 14.05 4.11
N ALA A 330 8.01 14.12 4.89
CA ALA A 330 7.84 13.33 6.10
C ALA A 330 7.13 12.03 5.71
N CYS A 331 7.84 10.91 5.74
CA CYS A 331 7.37 9.73 5.01
C CYS A 331 6.12 9.06 5.63
N ASN A 332 5.77 9.35 6.88
CA ASN A 332 4.53 8.93 7.53
C ASN A 332 3.94 10.06 8.41
N ASP A 333 2.70 9.86 8.89
CA ASP A 333 1.95 10.86 9.65
C ASP A 333 2.60 11.21 10.99
N PHE A 334 3.26 10.26 11.65
CA PHE A 334 4.00 10.49 12.89
C PHE A 334 5.16 11.46 12.72
N VAL A 335 5.96 11.25 11.67
CA VAL A 335 7.04 12.18 11.30
C VAL A 335 6.45 13.51 10.87
N ALA A 336 5.35 13.52 10.11
CA ALA A 336 4.73 14.75 9.62
C ALA A 336 4.22 15.64 10.76
N ASP A 337 3.54 15.07 11.75
CA ASP A 337 3.03 15.79 12.92
C ASP A 337 4.17 16.45 13.71
N ALA A 338 5.24 15.69 14.00
CA ALA A 338 6.41 16.23 14.70
C ALA A 338 7.14 17.31 13.89
N VAL A 339 7.25 17.16 12.56
CA VAL A 339 7.82 18.16 11.66
C VAL A 339 7.00 19.45 11.66
N ILE A 340 5.68 19.35 11.61
CA ILE A 340 4.79 20.53 11.64
C ILE A 340 4.96 21.28 12.95
N ALA A 341 4.99 20.56 14.07
CA ALA A 341 5.17 21.16 15.38
C ALA A 341 6.54 21.85 15.49
N GLU A 342 7.63 21.21 15.06
CA GLU A 342 8.97 21.80 15.11
C GLU A 342 9.11 23.02 14.20
N LEU A 343 8.61 22.96 12.96
CA LEU A 343 8.64 24.12 12.08
C LEU A 343 7.87 25.30 12.69
N SER A 344 6.76 25.03 13.39
CA SER A 344 6.02 26.05 14.12
C SER A 344 6.83 26.62 15.30
N ASP A 345 7.47 25.77 16.09
CA ASP A 345 8.29 26.17 17.24
C ASP A 345 9.54 26.97 16.81
N LEU A 346 10.10 26.63 15.64
CA LEU A 346 11.18 27.38 14.98
C LEU A 346 10.67 28.63 14.22
N ALA A 347 9.40 28.98 14.35
CA ALA A 347 8.75 30.14 13.73
C ALA A 347 8.78 30.18 12.18
N TYR A 348 8.89 29.02 11.52
CA TYR A 348 8.63 28.94 10.09
C TYR A 348 7.14 29.17 9.82
N THR A 349 6.84 29.81 8.69
CA THR A 349 5.46 30.04 8.25
C THR A 349 5.19 29.29 6.95
N GLY A 350 4.05 28.62 6.86
CA GLY A 350 3.68 27.79 5.72
C GLY A 350 2.42 26.98 5.99
N SER A 351 1.86 26.34 4.97
CA SER A 351 0.77 25.37 5.16
C SER A 351 1.34 23.96 5.06
N ALA A 352 1.04 23.11 6.05
CA ALA A 352 1.02 21.68 5.83
C ALA A 352 0.15 21.45 4.57
N ALA A 353 0.70 20.83 3.53
CA ALA A 353 -0.20 20.22 2.56
C ALA A 353 -0.81 19.05 3.32
N ASP A 354 -2.13 19.05 3.53
CA ASP A 354 -2.84 17.82 3.85
C ASP A 354 -2.49 16.81 2.74
N ILE A 355 -1.55 15.91 3.05
CA ILE A 355 -1.27 14.73 2.25
C ILE A 355 -1.52 13.54 3.16
N ASN A 356 -2.73 13.48 3.67
CA ASN A 356 -3.38 12.20 3.75
C ASN A 356 -4.07 12.05 2.39
N PRO A 357 -3.68 11.11 1.50
CA PRO A 357 -4.63 10.70 0.50
C PRO A 357 -5.77 10.08 1.31
N SER A 358 -6.79 10.88 1.61
CA SER A 358 -8.09 10.36 1.96
C SER A 358 -8.57 9.61 0.72
N ILE A 359 -8.08 8.39 0.60
CA ILE A 359 -8.80 7.31 -0.01
C ILE A 359 -9.90 6.99 1.00
N THR A 360 -10.83 7.92 1.19
CA THR A 360 -12.18 7.47 1.42
C THR A 360 -12.54 6.74 0.14
N ILE A 361 -12.91 5.47 0.25
CA ILE A 361 -13.38 4.68 -0.90
C ILE A 361 -14.56 5.40 -1.57
N SER A 362 -15.30 6.21 -0.80
CA SER A 362 -16.27 7.19 -1.31
C SER A 362 -15.67 8.36 -2.09
N GLY A 363 -14.51 8.93 -1.71
CA GLY A 363 -13.80 9.98 -2.46
C GLY A 363 -13.14 9.50 -3.76
N ILE A 364 -12.80 8.20 -3.84
CA ILE A 364 -12.50 7.52 -5.11
C ILE A 364 -13.77 7.37 -5.96
N MET A 365 -14.93 7.18 -5.33
CA MET A 365 -16.24 7.05 -5.98
C MET A 365 -16.81 8.40 -6.48
N ASP A 366 -16.59 9.49 -5.74
CA ASP A 366 -17.10 10.85 -6.06
C ASP A 366 -16.31 11.51 -7.21
N ASN A 367 -15.00 11.24 -7.31
CA ASN A 367 -14.22 11.62 -8.49
C ASN A 367 -14.57 10.77 -9.73
N ILE A 368 -15.16 9.59 -9.55
CA ILE A 368 -15.68 8.73 -10.62
C ILE A 368 -17.10 9.14 -11.06
N ALA A 369 -17.87 9.82 -10.20
CA ALA A 369 -19.20 10.35 -10.52
C ALA A 369 -19.18 11.75 -11.18
N GLY A 370 -18.09 12.49 -11.04
CA GLY A 370 -17.78 13.69 -11.83
C GLY A 370 -18.65 14.91 -11.55
N LYS A 371 -18.08 15.92 -10.87
CA LYS A 371 -18.05 17.34 -11.28
C LYS A 371 -17.52 18.22 -10.13
N HIS A 372 -16.20 18.37 -10.05
CA HIS A 372 -15.62 19.61 -9.51
C HIS A 372 -14.38 19.99 -10.31
N ASP A 373 -14.46 21.16 -10.95
CA ASP A 373 -13.37 21.82 -11.66
C ASP A 373 -12.45 22.48 -10.63
N LEU A 374 -11.27 21.92 -10.39
CA LEU A 374 -10.28 22.47 -9.45
C LEU A 374 -9.50 23.60 -10.11
N LYS A 375 -10.13 24.75 -10.31
CA LYS A 375 -9.41 26.00 -10.59
C LYS A 375 -8.64 26.45 -9.35
N LYS A 376 -7.42 25.92 -9.15
CA LYS A 376 -6.47 26.47 -8.18
C LYS A 376 -5.92 27.79 -8.72
N LYS A 377 -6.31 28.91 -8.10
CA LYS A 377 -5.65 30.20 -8.33
C LYS A 377 -4.18 30.10 -7.88
N SER A 378 -3.29 30.66 -8.68
CA SER A 378 -1.90 30.93 -8.29
C SER A 378 -1.89 31.80 -7.03
N ARG A 379 -0.98 31.53 -6.08
CA ARG A 379 -0.76 32.43 -4.94
C ARG A 379 0.49 33.27 -5.17
N SER A 380 0.32 34.55 -4.92
CA SER A 380 1.32 35.62 -4.97
C SER A 380 2.57 35.28 -4.16
N GLY A 381 3.71 35.71 -4.70
CA GLY A 381 4.99 35.68 -4.00
C GLY A 381 4.97 36.47 -2.70
N PRO A 382 6.00 36.30 -1.85
CA PRO A 382 6.11 37.01 -0.58
C PRO A 382 6.05 38.53 -0.82
N HIS A 383 5.32 39.24 0.02
CA HIS A 383 5.42 40.69 0.07
C HIS A 383 6.86 41.05 0.45
N GLN A 384 7.56 41.72 -0.45
CA GLN A 384 8.70 42.55 -0.05
C GLN A 384 8.14 43.64 0.88
N GLY A 385 8.64 43.68 2.12
CA GLY A 385 8.44 44.83 3.00
C GLY A 385 9.04 46.09 2.36
N PRO A 386 8.62 47.29 2.79
CA PRO A 386 8.99 48.53 2.13
C PRO A 386 10.51 48.72 2.17
N GLY A 387 11.11 48.94 1.00
CA GLY A 387 12.47 49.45 0.92
C GLY A 387 12.52 50.80 1.61
N ILE A 388 13.32 50.88 2.66
CA ILE A 388 13.71 52.15 3.28
C ILE A 388 14.74 52.78 2.36
N GLY A 389 14.38 53.92 1.78
CA GLY A 389 15.31 54.81 1.06
C GLY A 389 16.15 55.64 2.00
#